data_AF-A0AAW2RR00-F1
#
_entry.id   AF-A0AAW2RR00-F1
#
_cell.length_a   1.000
_cell.length_b   1.000
_cell.length_c   1.000
_cell.angle_alpha   90.00
_cell.angle_beta   90.00
_cell.angle_gamma   90.00
#
_symmetry.space_group_name_H-M   'P 1'
#
loop_
_entity.id
_entity.type
_entity.pdbx_description
1 polymer ?
#
loop_
_entity_poly.entity_id
_entity_poly.type
_entity_poly.pdbx_seq_one_letter_code
_entity_poly.pdbx_strand_id
1 'polypeptide(L)'
;MIKVGEGLFGPYEWERFDLLVLPPSFPYGGMENPRMVFLTPTVIKGDATGAQVVAHELAHSWTGNLITNKSNDHFWLNEGFTTYAERRIVEAVQGKERAVLNIGIGWKGLVEEMERFKDNMEFTKLKTNQQGVDPDDVYSQVPYEKGFQFLWRIERQIGRPAFDEFLKKYIATFKFQSIDTDTFLDFLKANVPGIENHIDLKVWTEGTGIPPDAMEPASDIYTKIVSLANEFKVGRMPNEDEVADWGGQEWELYLENLPKSVEASQVLALDAHYRLSESKDYEVKVAFLQLAISSRCSNYYNEVEKTLKEVGRMKYLRPLYTGLVQGTGKEEEKIFAKRVFSEACACYHPIAQGVVESIFAKHM
;
A
#
# COMPACT_ATOMS: atom_id res chain seq x y z
N MET A 1 2.74 -11.94 16.61
CA MET A 1 2.33 -12.14 15.20
C MET A 1 2.58 -13.57 14.74
N ILE A 2 3.79 -14.16 14.84
CA ILE A 2 4.06 -15.55 14.40
C ILE A 2 3.03 -16.57 14.94
N LYS A 3 2.87 -16.68 16.27
CA LYS A 3 1.88 -17.59 16.88
C LYS A 3 0.43 -17.38 16.39
N VAL A 4 0.07 -16.13 16.06
CA VAL A 4 -1.24 -15.79 15.51
C VAL A 4 -1.35 -16.29 14.07
N GLY A 5 -0.33 -16.01 13.24
CA GLY A 5 -0.25 -16.55 11.88
C GLY A 5 -0.29 -18.08 11.87
N GLU A 6 0.42 -18.74 12.79
CA GLU A 6 0.41 -20.19 12.92
C GLU A 6 -0.98 -20.75 13.24
N GLY A 7 -1.70 -20.09 14.16
CA GLY A 7 -3.07 -20.48 14.51
C GLY A 7 -4.07 -20.29 13.36
N LEU A 8 -3.83 -19.30 12.50
CA LEU A 8 -4.70 -18.99 11.36
C LEU A 8 -4.40 -19.84 10.12
N PHE A 9 -3.12 -20.04 9.81
CA PHE A 9 -2.67 -20.51 8.50
C PHE A 9 -1.87 -21.81 8.54
N GLY A 10 -1.61 -22.37 9.73
CA GLY A 10 -0.81 -23.57 9.92
C GLY A 10 0.65 -23.27 10.31
N PRO A 11 1.46 -24.31 10.59
CA PRO A 11 2.80 -24.15 11.15
C PRO A 11 3.71 -23.20 10.35
N TYR A 12 4.61 -22.51 11.05
CA TYR A 12 5.66 -21.71 10.43
C TYR A 12 6.84 -22.62 10.03
N GLU A 13 7.12 -22.71 8.73
CA GLU A 13 7.95 -23.77 8.15
C GLU A 13 9.44 -23.41 7.98
N TRP A 14 9.83 -22.21 8.40
CA TRP A 14 11.14 -21.64 8.06
C TRP A 14 12.13 -21.61 9.23
N GLU A 15 11.81 -22.27 10.35
CA GLU A 15 12.63 -22.36 11.59
C GLU A 15 12.79 -21.02 12.34
N ARG A 16 13.29 -19.99 11.66
CA ARG A 16 13.58 -18.65 12.21
C ARG A 16 12.92 -17.56 11.35
N PHE A 17 12.54 -16.46 11.99
CA PHE A 17 12.00 -15.26 11.35
C PHE A 17 12.79 -14.06 11.85
N ASP A 18 13.80 -13.64 11.08
CA ASP A 18 14.64 -12.49 11.41
C ASP A 18 14.31 -11.28 10.57
N LEU A 19 14.63 -10.12 11.14
CA LEU A 19 14.44 -8.83 10.51
C LEU A 19 15.81 -8.19 10.30
N LEU A 20 16.13 -7.89 9.04
CA LEU A 20 17.29 -7.11 8.65
C LEU A 20 16.84 -5.70 8.26
N VAL A 21 17.17 -4.72 9.08
CA VAL A 21 16.95 -3.30 8.76
C VAL A 21 18.08 -2.84 7.84
N LEU A 22 17.74 -2.53 6.59
CA LEU A 22 18.68 -2.09 5.58
C LEU A 22 19.04 -0.61 5.70
N PRO A 23 20.02 -0.12 4.92
CA PRO A 23 20.26 1.32 4.78
C PRO A 23 19.06 2.06 4.16
N PRO A 24 18.97 3.39 4.34
CA PRO A 24 17.85 4.19 3.83
C PRO A 24 17.62 4.14 2.32
N SER A 25 18.61 3.69 1.53
CA SER A 25 18.50 3.53 0.08
C SER A 25 17.62 2.37 -0.36
N PHE A 26 17.19 1.48 0.54
CA PHE A 26 16.31 0.37 0.22
C PHE A 26 14.98 0.87 -0.39
N PRO A 27 14.60 0.43 -1.60
CA PRO A 27 13.54 1.08 -2.37
C PRO A 27 12.11 0.68 -1.97
N TYR A 28 11.95 -0.39 -1.18
CA TYR A 28 10.64 -0.94 -0.78
C TYR A 28 10.35 -0.73 0.72
N GLY A 29 9.15 -1.12 1.16
CA GLY A 29 8.81 -1.18 2.59
C GLY A 29 9.45 -2.38 3.28
N GLY A 30 9.28 -3.56 2.70
CA GLY A 30 9.95 -4.78 3.08
C GLY A 30 10.20 -5.68 1.88
N MET A 31 10.84 -6.82 2.14
CA MET A 31 10.95 -7.93 1.20
C MET A 31 10.99 -9.23 2.02
N GLU A 32 10.14 -10.17 1.64
CA GLU A 32 9.78 -11.39 2.36
C GLU A 32 10.83 -12.51 2.29
N ASN A 33 12.10 -12.16 2.09
CA ASN A 33 13.20 -13.12 1.95
C ASN A 33 13.12 -14.18 3.07
N PRO A 34 12.94 -15.48 2.73
CA PRO A 34 12.68 -16.50 3.72
C PRO A 34 13.76 -16.50 4.81
N ARG A 35 13.31 -16.52 6.08
CA ARG A 35 14.14 -16.48 7.30
C ARG A 35 14.82 -15.15 7.62
N MET A 36 14.87 -14.19 6.69
CA MET A 36 15.59 -12.93 6.85
C MET A 36 14.88 -11.80 6.11
N VAL A 37 13.73 -11.37 6.62
CA VAL A 37 12.94 -10.29 6.05
C VAL A 37 13.77 -9.01 5.99
N PHE A 38 13.83 -8.37 4.83
CA PHE A 38 14.47 -7.07 4.71
C PHE A 38 13.43 -5.99 5.00
N LEU A 39 13.83 -4.96 5.74
CA LEU A 39 12.98 -3.83 6.08
C LEU A 39 13.69 -2.51 5.78
N THR A 40 12.93 -1.52 5.30
CA THR A 40 13.40 -0.13 5.27
C THR A 40 13.56 0.39 6.71
N PRO A 41 14.56 1.25 7.01
CA PRO A 41 14.66 1.87 8.33
C PRO A 41 13.47 2.79 8.63
N THR A 42 12.71 3.20 7.61
CA THR A 42 11.53 4.07 7.77
C THR A 42 10.32 3.39 8.43
N VAL A 43 10.37 2.07 8.68
CA VAL A 43 9.39 1.39 9.55
C VAL A 43 9.65 1.62 11.04
N ILE A 44 10.83 2.12 11.41
CA ILE A 44 11.18 2.42 12.81
C ILE A 44 10.68 3.82 13.15
N LYS A 45 9.39 3.88 13.49
CA LYS A 45 8.67 5.14 13.75
C LYS A 45 8.79 5.63 15.20
N GLY A 46 9.23 4.76 16.11
CA GLY A 46 9.22 5.01 17.55
C GLY A 46 7.91 4.56 18.24
N ASP A 47 6.97 3.99 17.48
CA ASP A 47 5.72 3.38 17.95
C ASP A 47 5.50 1.99 17.32
N ALA A 48 4.36 1.37 17.60
CA ALA A 48 4.00 0.05 17.11
C ALA A 48 3.41 0.03 15.68
N THR A 49 3.16 1.18 15.04
CA THR A 49 2.48 1.24 13.75
C THR A 49 3.34 0.70 12.60
N GLY A 50 4.67 0.77 12.74
CA GLY A 50 5.61 0.12 11.81
C GLY A 50 5.50 -1.41 11.77
N ALA A 51 4.86 -2.03 12.77
CA ALA A 51 4.68 -3.48 12.83
C ALA A 51 3.69 -4.01 11.76
N GLN A 52 2.92 -3.15 11.10
CA GLN A 52 2.03 -3.58 10.01
C GLN A 52 2.83 -4.15 8.84
N VAL A 53 3.94 -3.49 8.45
CA VAL A 53 4.84 -4.02 7.40
C VAL A 53 5.37 -5.38 7.82
N VAL A 54 5.78 -5.54 9.08
CA VAL A 54 6.23 -6.83 9.61
C VAL A 54 5.13 -7.91 9.54
N ALA A 55 3.86 -7.55 9.74
CA ALA A 55 2.74 -8.49 9.59
C ALA A 55 2.56 -8.94 8.13
N HIS A 56 2.77 -8.04 7.18
CA HIS A 56 2.72 -8.34 5.74
C HIS A 56 3.85 -9.29 5.33
N GLU A 57 5.10 -8.95 5.68
CA GLU A 57 6.26 -9.80 5.38
C GLU A 57 6.18 -11.17 6.09
N LEU A 58 5.60 -11.21 7.28
CA LEU A 58 5.31 -12.46 7.96
C LEU A 58 4.26 -13.28 7.22
N ALA A 59 3.18 -12.66 6.76
CA ALA A 59 2.11 -13.35 6.03
C ALA A 59 2.63 -14.04 4.75
N HIS A 60 3.61 -13.42 4.06
CA HIS A 60 4.28 -14.05 2.92
C HIS A 60 4.92 -15.40 3.21
N SER A 61 5.24 -15.67 4.48
CA SER A 61 5.76 -16.98 4.91
C SER A 61 4.81 -18.14 4.60
N TRP A 62 3.51 -17.87 4.41
CA TRP A 62 2.52 -18.84 3.92
C TRP A 62 2.11 -18.56 2.46
N THR A 63 1.96 -17.30 2.08
CA THR A 63 1.39 -16.90 0.78
C THR A 63 2.42 -16.10 -0.03
N GLY A 64 3.10 -16.77 -0.95
CA GLY A 64 4.27 -16.25 -1.67
C GLY A 64 5.47 -17.17 -1.50
N ASN A 65 5.92 -17.39 -0.26
CA ASN A 65 7.10 -18.21 0.02
C ASN A 65 6.79 -19.72 0.03
N LEU A 66 5.68 -20.14 0.66
CA LEU A 66 5.27 -21.56 0.61
C LEU A 66 4.48 -21.89 -0.64
N ILE A 67 3.66 -20.96 -1.12
CA ILE A 67 2.85 -21.12 -2.33
C ILE A 67 3.15 -19.92 -3.21
N THR A 68 3.83 -20.15 -4.33
CA THR A 68 4.35 -19.06 -5.16
C THR A 68 3.53 -18.92 -6.43
N ASN A 69 3.30 -17.70 -6.91
CA ASN A 69 2.78 -17.49 -8.25
C ASN A 69 3.73 -18.10 -9.31
N LYS A 70 3.17 -18.81 -10.29
CA LYS A 70 3.93 -19.48 -11.36
C LYS A 70 4.58 -18.51 -12.36
N SER A 71 4.01 -17.31 -12.51
CA SER A 71 4.52 -16.19 -13.29
C SER A 71 3.93 -14.88 -12.76
N ASN A 72 4.46 -13.73 -13.19
CA ASN A 72 4.00 -12.41 -12.76
C ASN A 72 2.54 -12.11 -13.16
N ASP A 73 2.01 -12.80 -14.17
CA ASP A 73 0.58 -12.73 -14.54
C ASP A 73 -0.36 -13.17 -13.40
N HIS A 74 0.17 -13.94 -12.45
CA HIS A 74 -0.55 -14.48 -11.30
C HIS A 74 -0.11 -13.84 -9.97
N PHE A 75 0.56 -12.68 -10.01
CA PHE A 75 1.16 -12.05 -8.84
C PHE A 75 0.16 -11.76 -7.71
N TRP A 76 -1.12 -11.54 -8.05
CA TRP A 76 -2.20 -11.41 -7.06
C TRP A 76 -2.35 -12.63 -6.14
N LEU A 77 -1.92 -13.83 -6.54
CA LEU A 77 -1.93 -15.02 -5.68
C LEU A 77 -0.96 -14.90 -4.51
N ASN A 78 0.14 -14.15 -4.69
CA ASN A 78 1.00 -13.77 -3.57
C ASN A 78 0.32 -12.62 -2.82
N GLU A 79 0.20 -11.47 -3.48
CA GLU A 79 -0.10 -10.21 -2.79
C GLU A 79 -1.51 -10.11 -2.24
N GLY A 80 -2.51 -10.62 -2.97
CA GLY A 80 -3.89 -10.63 -2.52
C GLY A 80 -4.09 -11.52 -1.30
N PHE A 81 -3.48 -12.70 -1.30
CA PHE A 81 -3.51 -13.62 -0.17
C PHE A 81 -2.70 -13.08 1.02
N THR A 82 -1.53 -12.50 0.77
CA THR A 82 -0.72 -11.86 1.83
C THR A 82 -1.46 -10.69 2.44
N THR A 83 -2.07 -9.81 1.65
CA THR A 83 -2.87 -8.68 2.14
C THR A 83 -4.06 -9.18 2.98
N TYR A 84 -4.70 -10.28 2.56
CA TYR A 84 -5.73 -10.94 3.36
C TYR A 84 -5.19 -11.47 4.69
N ALA A 85 -4.08 -12.21 4.66
CA ALA A 85 -3.46 -12.81 5.83
C ALA A 85 -2.91 -11.75 6.81
N GLU A 86 -2.28 -10.68 6.30
CA GLU A 86 -1.84 -9.50 7.05
C GLU A 86 -3.02 -8.92 7.83
N ARG A 87 -4.14 -8.61 7.16
CA ARG A 87 -5.31 -7.99 7.80
C ARG A 87 -5.93 -8.90 8.87
N ARG A 88 -5.89 -10.22 8.69
CA ARG A 88 -6.30 -11.21 9.71
C ARG A 88 -5.35 -11.23 10.91
N ILE A 89 -4.04 -11.11 10.69
CA ILE A 89 -3.05 -11.00 11.76
C ILE A 89 -3.24 -9.68 12.52
N VAL A 90 -3.38 -8.56 11.80
CA VAL A 90 -3.66 -7.24 12.37
C VAL A 90 -4.95 -7.26 13.18
N GLU A 91 -6.03 -7.85 12.67
CA GLU A 91 -7.29 -8.00 13.40
C GLU A 91 -7.09 -8.71 14.75
N ALA A 92 -6.33 -9.79 14.75
CA ALA A 92 -6.08 -10.59 15.95
C ALA A 92 -5.11 -9.93 16.95
N VAL A 93 -4.17 -9.09 16.49
CA VAL A 93 -3.16 -8.46 17.37
C VAL A 93 -3.46 -7.02 17.77
N GLN A 94 -4.18 -6.28 16.93
CA GLN A 94 -4.47 -4.85 17.09
C GLN A 94 -5.99 -4.56 17.11
N GLY A 95 -6.83 -5.56 16.85
CA GLY A 95 -8.28 -5.45 16.94
C GLY A 95 -8.97 -5.18 15.60
N LYS A 96 -10.29 -5.40 15.61
CA LYS A 96 -11.14 -5.31 14.42
C LYS A 96 -11.19 -3.91 13.81
N GLU A 97 -11.26 -2.86 14.63
CA GLU A 97 -11.34 -1.48 14.15
C GLU A 97 -10.11 -1.10 13.32
N ARG A 98 -8.91 -1.49 13.76
CA ARG A 98 -7.67 -1.28 13.02
C ARG A 98 -7.65 -2.05 11.70
N ALA A 99 -8.05 -3.32 11.71
CA ALA A 99 -8.14 -4.10 10.49
C ALA A 99 -9.14 -3.49 9.49
N VAL A 100 -10.30 -3.04 9.96
CA VAL A 100 -11.32 -2.39 9.13
C VAL A 100 -10.85 -1.03 8.59
N LEU A 101 -10.10 -0.25 9.37
CA LEU A 101 -9.40 0.95 8.88
C LEU A 101 -8.44 0.61 7.74
N ASN A 102 -7.62 -0.43 7.89
CA ASN A 102 -6.68 -0.86 6.85
C ASN A 102 -7.41 -1.31 5.57
N ILE A 103 -8.57 -1.97 5.68
CA ILE A 103 -9.40 -2.32 4.52
C ILE A 103 -9.93 -1.04 3.85
N GLY A 104 -10.34 -0.02 4.63
CA GLY A 104 -10.78 1.28 4.11
C GLY A 104 -9.69 2.05 3.35
N ILE A 105 -8.49 2.10 3.92
CA ILE A 105 -7.32 2.71 3.26
C ILE A 105 -7.00 1.96 1.96
N GLY A 106 -6.98 0.62 2.01
CA GLY A 106 -6.74 -0.21 0.82
C GLY A 106 -7.80 -0.03 -0.27
N TRP A 107 -9.07 0.13 0.11
CA TRP A 107 -10.14 0.44 -0.84
C TRP A 107 -9.93 1.79 -1.54
N LYS A 108 -9.57 2.84 -0.79
CA LYS A 108 -9.22 4.15 -1.37
C LYS A 108 -8.06 4.00 -2.36
N GLY A 109 -6.99 3.32 -1.97
CA GLY A 109 -5.84 3.05 -2.85
C GLY A 109 -6.23 2.31 -4.13
N LEU A 110 -7.10 1.30 -4.03
CA LEU A 110 -7.61 0.60 -5.20
C LEU A 110 -8.39 1.53 -6.15
N VAL A 111 -9.22 2.43 -5.62
CA VAL A 111 -9.95 3.43 -6.42
C VAL A 111 -8.97 4.40 -7.12
N GLU A 112 -7.91 4.81 -6.44
CA GLU A 112 -6.87 5.67 -7.02
C GLU A 112 -6.10 4.98 -8.16
N GLU A 113 -5.81 3.67 -8.03
CA GLU A 113 -5.22 2.89 -9.12
C GLU A 113 -6.16 2.79 -10.33
N MET A 114 -7.48 2.72 -10.12
CA MET A 114 -8.43 2.77 -11.25
C MET A 114 -8.32 4.10 -12.01
N GLU A 115 -8.21 5.22 -11.31
CA GLU A 115 -8.01 6.51 -11.96
C GLU A 115 -6.64 6.60 -12.66
N ARG A 116 -5.58 6.08 -12.02
CA ARG A 116 -4.22 6.05 -12.61
C ARG A 116 -4.19 5.26 -13.91
N PHE A 117 -4.90 4.13 -13.98
CA PHE A 117 -4.93 3.24 -15.14
C PHE A 117 -6.11 3.50 -16.10
N LYS A 118 -6.84 4.62 -15.97
CA LYS A 118 -8.02 4.90 -16.83
C LYS A 118 -7.77 4.81 -18.34
N ASP A 119 -6.55 5.13 -18.77
CA ASP A 119 -6.13 5.09 -20.16
C ASP A 119 -5.56 3.72 -20.58
N ASN A 120 -5.32 2.82 -19.63
CA ASN A 120 -4.92 1.43 -19.86
C ASN A 120 -5.39 0.51 -18.74
N MET A 121 -6.68 0.18 -18.78
CA MET A 121 -7.38 -0.61 -17.77
C MET A 121 -6.92 -2.09 -17.69
N GLU A 122 -6.11 -2.58 -18.62
CA GLU A 122 -5.63 -3.97 -18.62
C GLU A 122 -4.82 -4.31 -17.35
N PHE A 123 -4.10 -3.33 -16.79
CA PHE A 123 -3.35 -3.49 -15.54
C PHE A 123 -4.22 -3.44 -14.27
N THR A 124 -5.54 -3.32 -14.42
CA THR A 124 -6.50 -3.43 -13.31
C THR A 124 -7.07 -4.86 -13.15
N LYS A 125 -6.71 -5.80 -14.03
CA LYS A 125 -7.06 -7.22 -13.91
C LYS A 125 -6.22 -7.88 -12.81
N LEU A 126 -6.75 -8.93 -12.17
CA LEU A 126 -5.94 -9.75 -11.25
C LEU A 126 -5.02 -10.68 -12.03
N LYS A 127 -5.55 -11.34 -13.05
CA LYS A 127 -4.79 -12.12 -14.03
C LYS A 127 -4.39 -11.19 -15.16
N THR A 128 -3.19 -10.61 -15.07
CA THR A 128 -2.64 -9.72 -16.10
C THR A 128 -2.03 -10.51 -17.25
N ASN A 129 -1.63 -9.81 -18.31
CA ASN A 129 -0.69 -10.33 -19.32
C ASN A 129 0.50 -9.38 -19.39
N GLN A 130 1.63 -9.81 -18.84
CA GLN A 130 2.86 -9.03 -18.75
C GLN A 130 3.91 -9.46 -19.78
N GLN A 131 3.51 -10.17 -20.85
CA GLN A 131 4.45 -10.53 -21.90
C GLN A 131 5.06 -9.28 -22.54
N GLY A 132 6.39 -9.14 -22.42
CA GLY A 132 7.13 -7.99 -22.97
C GLY A 132 7.00 -6.70 -22.16
N VAL A 133 6.46 -6.77 -20.94
CA VAL A 133 6.32 -5.66 -20.01
C VAL A 133 7.32 -5.84 -18.87
N ASP A 134 8.04 -4.79 -18.49
CA ASP A 134 8.83 -4.81 -17.26
C ASP A 134 7.87 -4.83 -16.05
N PRO A 135 7.94 -5.85 -15.17
CA PRO A 135 7.06 -5.93 -14.00
C PRO A 135 7.13 -4.70 -13.09
N ASP A 136 8.30 -4.04 -13.01
CA ASP A 136 8.49 -2.84 -12.19
C ASP A 136 7.74 -1.62 -12.77
N ASP A 137 7.52 -1.58 -14.09
CA ASP A 137 6.79 -0.49 -14.76
C ASP A 137 5.29 -0.52 -14.46
N VAL A 138 4.74 -1.72 -14.19
CA VAL A 138 3.31 -1.95 -14.00
C VAL A 138 2.93 -2.29 -12.56
N TYR A 139 3.90 -2.26 -11.65
CA TYR A 139 3.66 -2.38 -10.22
C TYR A 139 2.60 -1.36 -9.74
N SER A 140 1.66 -1.85 -8.94
CA SER A 140 0.52 -1.10 -8.43
C SER A 140 -0.09 -1.79 -7.21
N GLN A 141 -1.05 -1.12 -6.56
CA GLN A 141 -1.84 -1.71 -5.47
C GLN A 141 -2.94 -2.67 -5.96
N VAL A 142 -3.18 -2.81 -7.27
CA VAL A 142 -4.24 -3.68 -7.82
C VAL A 142 -4.13 -5.14 -7.34
N PRO A 143 -3.00 -5.86 -7.52
CA PRO A 143 -2.91 -7.27 -7.11
C PRO A 143 -3.09 -7.47 -5.60
N TYR A 144 -2.70 -6.48 -4.79
CA TYR A 144 -2.89 -6.46 -3.35
C TYR A 144 -4.37 -6.29 -2.99
N GLU A 145 -4.97 -5.18 -3.42
CA GLU A 145 -6.25 -4.73 -2.90
C GLU A 145 -7.44 -5.36 -3.60
N LYS A 146 -7.39 -5.54 -4.92
CA LYS A 146 -8.42 -6.29 -5.64
C LYS A 146 -8.31 -7.78 -5.32
N GLY A 147 -7.10 -8.29 -5.09
CA GLY A 147 -6.86 -9.66 -4.66
C GLY A 147 -7.44 -9.91 -3.27
N PHE A 148 -7.19 -9.01 -2.33
CA PHE A 148 -7.85 -9.00 -1.02
C PHE A 148 -9.37 -8.99 -1.15
N GLN A 149 -9.93 -8.07 -1.95
CA GLN A 149 -11.38 -7.92 -2.13
C GLN A 149 -12.02 -9.20 -2.67
N PHE A 150 -11.32 -9.94 -3.55
CA PHE A 150 -11.79 -11.22 -4.07
C PHE A 150 -11.86 -12.28 -2.97
N LEU A 151 -10.79 -12.43 -2.19
CA LEU A 151 -10.76 -13.38 -1.07
C LEU A 151 -11.78 -13.02 0.01
N TRP A 152 -11.93 -11.73 0.30
CA TRP A 152 -12.92 -11.23 1.24
C TRP A 152 -14.35 -11.38 0.71
N ARG A 153 -14.58 -11.33 -0.60
CA ARG A 153 -15.88 -11.67 -1.23
C ARG A 153 -16.21 -13.15 -1.08
N ILE A 154 -15.24 -14.04 -1.23
CA ILE A 154 -15.39 -15.48 -0.99
C ILE A 154 -15.70 -15.72 0.50
N GLU A 155 -14.93 -15.12 1.43
CA GLU A 155 -15.19 -15.22 2.87
C GLU A 155 -16.61 -14.80 3.23
N ARG A 156 -17.10 -13.67 2.70
CA ARG A 156 -18.47 -13.19 2.94
C ARG A 156 -19.52 -14.14 2.37
N GLN A 157 -19.21 -14.87 1.28
CA GLN A 157 -20.12 -15.82 0.68
C GLN A 157 -20.31 -17.09 1.51
N ILE A 158 -19.21 -17.63 2.05
CA ILE A 158 -19.22 -18.96 2.70
C ILE A 158 -19.11 -18.89 4.22
N GLY A 159 -18.85 -17.71 4.75
CA GLY A 159 -18.57 -17.47 6.16
C GLY A 159 -17.11 -17.75 6.53
N ARG A 160 -16.58 -16.92 7.44
CA ARG A 160 -15.19 -17.02 7.92
C ARG A 160 -14.77 -18.42 8.37
N PRO A 161 -15.56 -19.17 9.17
CA PRO A 161 -15.15 -20.51 9.58
C PRO A 161 -14.90 -21.47 8.41
N ALA A 162 -15.75 -21.43 7.38
CA ALA A 162 -15.56 -22.26 6.18
C ALA A 162 -14.36 -21.78 5.35
N PHE A 163 -14.15 -20.46 5.27
CA PHE A 163 -13.00 -19.89 4.58
C PHE A 163 -11.67 -20.19 5.29
N ASP A 164 -11.63 -20.21 6.62
CA ASP A 164 -10.46 -20.59 7.40
C ASP A 164 -10.06 -22.05 7.13
N GLU A 165 -11.03 -22.96 7.07
CA GLU A 165 -10.77 -24.36 6.70
C GLU A 165 -10.35 -24.51 5.23
N PHE A 166 -10.94 -23.71 4.32
CA PHE A 166 -10.50 -23.64 2.94
C PHE A 166 -9.03 -23.18 2.82
N LEU A 167 -8.63 -22.14 3.55
CA LEU A 167 -7.26 -21.62 3.53
C LEU A 167 -6.24 -22.63 4.08
N LYS A 168 -6.56 -23.31 5.19
CA LYS A 168 -5.70 -24.39 5.70
C LYS A 168 -5.51 -25.50 4.67
N LYS A 169 -6.60 -25.89 3.99
CA LYS A 169 -6.53 -26.92 2.94
C LYS A 169 -5.75 -26.44 1.72
N TYR A 170 -5.94 -25.20 1.30
CA TYR A 170 -5.20 -24.55 0.21
C TYR A 170 -3.70 -24.55 0.52
N ILE A 171 -3.30 -24.09 1.71
CA ILE A 171 -1.90 -24.07 2.15
C ILE A 171 -1.33 -25.48 2.22
N ALA A 172 -2.03 -26.43 2.85
CA ALA A 172 -1.56 -27.80 2.93
C ALA A 172 -1.41 -28.49 1.56
N THR A 173 -2.28 -28.15 0.59
CA THR A 173 -2.26 -28.75 -0.76
C THR A 173 -1.12 -28.22 -1.61
N PHE A 174 -0.88 -26.91 -1.59
CA PHE A 174 0.07 -26.25 -2.49
C PHE A 174 1.39 -25.86 -1.84
N LYS A 175 1.62 -26.26 -0.58
CA LYS A 175 2.89 -26.07 0.12
C LYS A 175 4.06 -26.55 -0.74
N PHE A 176 5.05 -25.66 -0.91
CA PHE A 176 6.24 -25.81 -1.75
C PHE A 176 5.95 -26.00 -3.25
N GLN A 177 4.86 -25.42 -3.75
CA GLN A 177 4.51 -25.45 -5.17
C GLN A 177 4.32 -24.05 -5.72
N SER A 178 4.44 -23.95 -7.04
CA SER A 178 4.06 -22.74 -7.78
C SER A 178 2.77 -22.98 -8.56
N ILE A 179 1.79 -22.08 -8.43
CA ILE A 179 0.46 -22.23 -9.04
C ILE A 179 0.08 -21.02 -9.90
N ASP A 180 -0.82 -21.25 -10.85
CA ASP A 180 -1.47 -20.21 -11.64
C ASP A 180 -2.91 -19.97 -11.17
N THR A 181 -3.51 -18.88 -11.66
CA THR A 181 -4.90 -18.50 -11.33
C THR A 181 -5.88 -19.64 -11.61
N ASP A 182 -5.70 -20.35 -12.72
CA ASP A 182 -6.63 -21.40 -13.14
C ASP A 182 -6.57 -22.61 -12.17
N THR A 183 -5.36 -22.98 -11.73
CA THR A 183 -5.15 -23.97 -10.66
C THR A 183 -5.86 -23.56 -9.36
N PHE A 184 -5.76 -22.29 -8.95
CA PHE A 184 -6.49 -21.79 -7.78
C PHE A 184 -8.00 -21.87 -7.96
N LEU A 185 -8.53 -21.45 -9.11
CA LEU A 185 -9.97 -21.47 -9.38
C LEU A 185 -10.53 -22.90 -9.41
N ASP A 186 -9.79 -23.86 -9.98
CA ASP A 186 -10.15 -25.27 -9.97
C ASP A 186 -10.17 -25.83 -8.54
N PHE A 187 -9.18 -25.48 -7.72
CA PHE A 187 -9.17 -25.84 -6.31
C PHE A 187 -10.32 -25.21 -5.54
N LEU A 188 -10.65 -23.94 -5.81
CA LEU A 188 -11.77 -23.23 -5.20
C LEU A 188 -13.10 -23.94 -5.51
N LYS A 189 -13.39 -24.23 -6.78
CA LYS A 189 -14.61 -24.94 -7.20
C LYS A 189 -14.72 -26.34 -6.60
N ALA A 190 -13.61 -27.06 -6.52
CA ALA A 190 -13.59 -28.42 -5.95
C ALA A 190 -13.84 -28.45 -4.43
N ASN A 191 -13.47 -27.39 -3.71
CA ASN A 191 -13.57 -27.32 -2.26
C ASN A 191 -14.73 -26.44 -1.76
N VAL A 192 -15.31 -25.65 -2.64
CA VAL A 192 -16.49 -24.81 -2.40
C VAL A 192 -17.47 -25.01 -3.57
N PRO A 193 -18.15 -26.17 -3.67
CA PRO A 193 -18.98 -26.48 -4.81
C PRO A 193 -20.10 -25.45 -5.01
N GLY A 194 -20.24 -24.95 -6.24
CA GLY A 194 -21.29 -24.00 -6.61
C GLY A 194 -20.96 -22.54 -6.29
N ILE A 195 -19.72 -22.22 -5.90
CA ILE A 195 -19.26 -20.84 -5.67
C ILE A 195 -19.46 -19.95 -6.90
N GLU A 196 -19.31 -20.53 -8.09
CA GLU A 196 -19.52 -19.88 -9.39
C GLU A 196 -20.97 -19.45 -9.65
N ASN A 197 -21.95 -20.00 -8.89
CA ASN A 197 -23.35 -19.55 -8.97
C ASN A 197 -23.58 -18.23 -8.21
N HIS A 198 -22.63 -17.81 -7.38
CA HIS A 198 -22.74 -16.65 -6.51
C HIS A 198 -21.69 -15.57 -6.77
N ILE A 199 -20.55 -15.97 -7.32
CA ILE A 199 -19.43 -15.08 -7.64
C ILE A 199 -19.01 -15.35 -9.08
N ASP A 200 -19.02 -14.31 -9.92
CA ASP A 200 -18.47 -14.40 -11.26
C ASP A 200 -16.94 -14.41 -11.20
N LEU A 201 -16.37 -15.62 -11.13
CA LEU A 201 -14.93 -15.83 -11.00
C LEU A 201 -14.13 -15.23 -12.17
N LYS A 202 -14.75 -15.11 -13.35
CA LYS A 202 -14.11 -14.53 -14.53
C LYS A 202 -14.07 -13.00 -14.42
N VAL A 203 -15.15 -12.36 -13.98
CA VAL A 203 -15.17 -10.92 -13.73
C VAL A 203 -14.13 -10.54 -12.67
N TRP A 204 -14.01 -11.32 -11.59
CA TRP A 204 -13.00 -11.07 -10.56
C TRP A 204 -11.56 -11.20 -11.06
N THR A 205 -11.27 -12.22 -11.86
CA THR A 205 -9.89 -12.51 -12.28
C THR A 205 -9.46 -11.79 -13.56
N GLU A 206 -10.32 -11.75 -14.57
CA GLU A 206 -10.03 -11.25 -15.92
C GLU A 206 -10.77 -9.94 -16.25
N GLY A 207 -11.74 -9.52 -15.43
CA GLY A 207 -12.43 -8.25 -15.60
C GLY A 207 -11.57 -7.05 -15.21
N THR A 208 -11.71 -5.95 -15.95
CA THR A 208 -11.11 -4.65 -15.61
C THR A 208 -11.95 -3.90 -14.58
N GLY A 209 -11.35 -2.91 -13.92
CA GLY A 209 -12.04 -2.10 -12.92
C GLY A 209 -12.30 -2.86 -11.60
N ILE A 210 -13.11 -2.25 -10.74
CA ILE A 210 -13.59 -2.88 -9.50
C ILE A 210 -14.87 -3.68 -9.82
N PRO A 211 -14.93 -4.99 -9.48
CA PRO A 211 -16.13 -5.79 -9.70
C PRO A 211 -17.37 -5.23 -8.99
N PRO A 212 -18.57 -5.31 -9.58
CA PRO A 212 -19.79 -4.73 -9.01
C PRO A 212 -20.21 -5.27 -7.64
N ASP A 213 -19.77 -6.49 -7.29
CA ASP A 213 -20.04 -7.13 -5.99
C ASP A 213 -18.87 -7.01 -4.99
N ALA A 214 -17.83 -6.24 -5.33
CA ALA A 214 -16.85 -5.76 -4.37
C ALA A 214 -17.54 -4.83 -3.36
N MET A 215 -16.97 -4.73 -2.15
CA MET A 215 -17.59 -3.97 -1.06
C MET A 215 -16.64 -2.89 -0.58
N GLU A 216 -17.12 -1.66 -0.68
CA GLU A 216 -16.56 -0.54 0.05
C GLU A 216 -16.76 -0.78 1.56
N PRO A 217 -15.68 -0.88 2.35
CA PRO A 217 -15.76 -1.12 3.78
C PRO A 217 -16.28 0.12 4.51
N ALA A 218 -17.04 -0.09 5.59
CA ALA A 218 -17.41 0.97 6.52
C ALA A 218 -16.42 0.99 7.70
N SER A 219 -15.64 2.06 7.82
CA SER A 219 -14.72 2.28 8.94
C SER A 219 -15.04 3.61 9.62
N ASP A 220 -15.48 3.55 10.89
CA ASP A 220 -15.82 4.75 11.66
C ASP A 220 -14.62 5.69 11.84
N ILE A 221 -13.42 5.11 12.05
CA ILE A 221 -12.17 5.86 12.14
C ILE A 221 -11.89 6.59 10.82
N TYR A 222 -11.99 5.88 9.69
CA TYR A 222 -11.79 6.46 8.38
C TYR A 222 -12.80 7.59 8.11
N THR A 223 -14.08 7.34 8.33
CA THR A 223 -15.15 8.32 8.11
C THR A 223 -14.97 9.55 8.98
N LYS A 224 -14.60 9.40 10.26
CA LYS A 224 -14.32 10.53 11.16
C LYS A 224 -13.16 11.38 10.65
N ILE A 225 -12.04 10.76 10.27
CA ILE A 225 -10.85 11.48 9.80
C ILE A 225 -11.14 12.22 8.47
N VAL A 226 -11.80 11.56 7.53
CA VAL A 226 -12.18 12.18 6.25
C VAL A 226 -13.20 13.30 6.44
N SER A 227 -14.10 13.20 7.42
CA SER A 227 -15.00 14.30 7.78
C SER A 227 -14.21 15.52 8.26
N LEU A 228 -13.27 15.32 9.21
CA LEU A 228 -12.41 16.40 9.71
C LEU A 228 -11.55 17.02 8.60
N ALA A 229 -11.02 16.22 7.68
CA ALA A 229 -10.26 16.72 6.53
C ALA A 229 -11.12 17.60 5.60
N ASN A 230 -12.39 17.24 5.42
CA ASN A 230 -13.32 18.05 4.62
C ASN A 230 -13.68 19.39 5.25
N GLU A 231 -13.67 19.49 6.57
CA GLU A 231 -13.95 20.75 7.28
C GLU A 231 -12.82 21.77 7.14
N PHE A 232 -11.64 21.34 6.70
CA PHE A 232 -10.56 22.24 6.33
C PHE A 232 -10.95 23.23 5.21
N LYS A 233 -11.94 22.86 4.37
CA LYS A 233 -12.52 23.75 3.33
C LYS A 233 -13.13 25.03 3.90
N VAL A 234 -13.63 24.97 5.14
CA VAL A 234 -14.23 26.12 5.83
C VAL A 234 -13.26 26.72 6.87
N GLY A 235 -11.98 26.36 6.79
CA GLY A 235 -10.93 26.89 7.67
C GLY A 235 -10.86 26.26 9.06
N ARG A 236 -11.61 25.17 9.31
CA ARG A 236 -11.52 24.44 10.58
C ARG A 236 -10.43 23.37 10.51
N MET A 237 -9.44 23.50 11.37
CA MET A 237 -8.51 22.41 11.70
C MET A 237 -9.12 21.55 12.82
N PRO A 238 -8.78 20.25 12.92
CA PRO A 238 -9.10 19.48 14.11
C PRO A 238 -8.44 20.15 15.33
N ASN A 239 -8.94 19.88 16.54
CA ASN A 239 -8.29 20.31 17.78
C ASN A 239 -7.43 19.18 18.40
N GLU A 240 -6.67 19.50 19.45
CA GLU A 240 -5.75 18.55 20.11
C GLU A 240 -6.48 17.28 20.62
N ASP A 241 -7.70 17.42 21.16
CA ASP A 241 -8.48 16.29 21.67
C ASP A 241 -8.97 15.36 20.53
N GLU A 242 -9.26 15.91 19.35
CA GLU A 242 -9.73 15.15 18.19
C GLU A 242 -8.63 14.29 17.57
N VAL A 243 -7.37 14.70 17.74
CA VAL A 243 -6.18 14.03 17.18
C VAL A 243 -5.31 13.37 18.25
N ALA A 244 -5.72 13.39 19.52
CA ALA A 244 -4.92 12.89 20.65
C ALA A 244 -4.51 11.41 20.47
N ASP A 245 -5.38 10.60 19.87
CA ASP A 245 -5.17 9.18 19.62
C ASP A 245 -4.64 8.87 18.21
N TRP A 246 -4.30 9.90 17.41
CA TRP A 246 -3.82 9.69 16.04
C TRP A 246 -2.37 9.22 16.03
N GLY A 247 -2.14 8.07 15.40
CA GLY A 247 -0.82 7.65 14.98
C GLY A 247 -0.48 8.20 13.60
N GLY A 248 0.64 7.73 13.05
CA GLY A 248 1.08 8.18 11.73
C GLY A 248 0.10 7.84 10.60
N GLN A 249 -0.60 6.71 10.69
CA GLN A 249 -1.59 6.30 9.69
C GLN A 249 -2.80 7.23 9.65
N GLU A 250 -3.29 7.67 10.80
CA GLU A 250 -4.40 8.63 10.89
C GLU A 250 -4.01 10.00 10.35
N TRP A 251 -2.78 10.46 10.66
CA TRP A 251 -2.25 11.70 10.13
C TRP A 251 -2.02 11.66 8.61
N GLU A 252 -1.44 10.57 8.08
CA GLU A 252 -1.31 10.32 6.63
C GLU A 252 -2.70 10.38 5.98
N LEU A 253 -3.68 9.65 6.53
CA LEU A 253 -5.05 9.64 6.01
C LEU A 253 -5.69 11.04 6.03
N TYR A 254 -5.51 11.81 7.10
CA TYR A 254 -6.03 13.18 7.19
C TYR A 254 -5.45 14.06 6.08
N LEU A 255 -4.12 14.06 5.94
CA LEU A 255 -3.39 14.90 4.99
C LEU A 255 -3.74 14.57 3.53
N GLU A 256 -3.86 13.28 3.21
CA GLU A 256 -4.24 12.82 1.86
C GLU A 256 -5.71 13.07 1.51
N ASN A 257 -6.55 13.41 2.49
CA ASN A 257 -7.96 13.74 2.27
C ASN A 257 -8.27 15.22 2.44
N LEU A 258 -7.24 16.06 2.63
CA LEU A 258 -7.42 17.51 2.58
C LEU A 258 -7.90 17.96 1.19
N PRO A 259 -8.53 19.14 1.09
CA PRO A 259 -9.05 19.65 -0.17
C PRO A 259 -7.94 19.81 -1.22
N LYS A 260 -8.26 19.61 -2.50
CA LYS A 260 -7.26 19.75 -3.59
C LYS A 260 -6.65 21.16 -3.72
N SER A 261 -7.31 22.18 -3.17
CA SER A 261 -6.85 23.56 -3.16
C SER A 261 -6.69 24.01 -1.72
N VAL A 262 -5.47 23.90 -1.21
CA VAL A 262 -5.07 24.43 0.09
C VAL A 262 -4.09 25.58 -0.15
N GLU A 263 -4.32 26.72 0.48
CA GLU A 263 -3.46 27.89 0.35
C GLU A 263 -2.16 27.72 1.17
N ALA A 264 -1.06 28.31 0.70
CA ALA A 264 0.24 28.24 1.39
C ALA A 264 0.17 28.73 2.85
N SER A 265 -0.67 29.74 3.14
CA SER A 265 -0.89 30.24 4.51
C SER A 265 -1.57 29.21 5.42
N GLN A 266 -2.44 28.36 4.87
CA GLN A 266 -3.11 27.29 5.62
C GLN A 266 -2.15 26.14 5.89
N VAL A 267 -1.25 25.81 4.95
CA VAL A 267 -0.16 24.83 5.18
C VAL A 267 0.73 25.28 6.33
N LEU A 268 1.14 26.55 6.33
CA LEU A 268 1.95 27.12 7.42
C LEU A 268 1.23 27.09 8.77
N ALA A 269 -0.07 27.41 8.79
CA ALA A 269 -0.86 27.36 10.01
C ALA A 269 -1.01 25.93 10.55
N LEU A 270 -1.22 24.95 9.67
CA LEU A 270 -1.32 23.54 10.04
C LEU A 270 -0.03 23.04 10.68
N ASP A 271 1.11 23.34 10.07
CA ASP A 271 2.41 22.91 10.57
C ASP A 271 2.85 23.67 11.83
N ALA A 272 2.50 24.95 11.96
CA ALA A 272 2.73 25.71 13.18
C ALA A 272 2.01 25.08 14.39
N HIS A 273 0.87 24.44 14.16
CA HIS A 273 0.10 23.78 15.22
C HIS A 273 0.59 22.35 15.48
N TYR A 274 0.83 21.57 14.42
CA TYR A 274 1.06 20.12 14.53
C TYR A 274 2.48 19.64 14.25
N ARG A 275 3.37 20.52 13.77
CA ARG A 275 4.78 20.24 13.48
C ARG A 275 4.99 19.01 12.60
N LEU A 276 4.17 18.88 11.57
CA LEU A 276 4.10 17.74 10.65
C LEU A 276 5.34 17.63 9.77
N SER A 277 5.95 18.77 9.39
CA SER A 277 7.21 18.83 8.65
C SER A 277 8.38 18.23 9.43
N GLU A 278 8.33 18.26 10.77
CA GLU A 278 9.35 17.73 11.67
C GLU A 278 9.09 16.27 12.08
N SER A 279 8.00 15.66 11.59
CA SER A 279 7.64 14.29 11.96
C SER A 279 8.78 13.30 11.68
N LYS A 280 9.00 12.37 12.62
CA LYS A 280 9.92 11.23 12.43
C LYS A 280 9.27 10.09 11.65
N ASP A 281 7.95 10.10 11.54
CA ASP A 281 7.24 9.19 10.66
C ASP A 281 7.23 9.77 9.25
N TYR A 282 7.94 9.10 8.34
CA TYR A 282 8.04 9.51 6.95
C TYR A 282 6.69 9.44 6.23
N GLU A 283 5.74 8.60 6.65
CA GLU A 283 4.39 8.59 6.08
C GLU A 283 3.70 9.95 6.30
N VAL A 284 3.78 10.49 7.53
CA VAL A 284 3.24 11.80 7.89
C VAL A 284 4.03 12.92 7.21
N LYS A 285 5.36 12.89 7.32
CA LYS A 285 6.22 13.94 6.77
C LYS A 285 6.01 14.06 5.26
N VAL A 286 6.01 12.95 4.52
CA VAL A 286 5.88 12.95 3.07
C VAL A 286 4.50 13.40 2.64
N ALA A 287 3.43 12.93 3.30
CA ALA A 287 2.07 13.40 3.02
C ALA A 287 1.95 14.93 3.21
N PHE A 288 2.56 15.47 4.27
CA PHE A 288 2.60 16.92 4.51
C PHE A 288 3.43 17.66 3.45
N LEU A 289 4.61 17.15 3.09
CA LEU A 289 5.46 17.78 2.08
C LEU A 289 4.81 17.73 0.68
N GLN A 290 4.07 16.67 0.36
CA GLN A 290 3.28 16.59 -0.87
C GLN A 290 2.18 17.66 -0.90
N LEU A 291 1.48 17.87 0.23
CA LEU A 291 0.54 18.98 0.39
C LEU A 291 1.25 20.33 0.15
N ALA A 292 2.38 20.57 0.81
CA ALA A 292 3.14 21.81 0.69
C ALA A 292 3.57 22.10 -0.77
N ILE A 293 4.02 21.08 -1.51
CA ILE A 293 4.34 21.19 -2.94
C ILE A 293 3.08 21.53 -3.75
N SER A 294 1.97 20.83 -3.51
CA SER A 294 0.71 21.09 -4.23
C SER A 294 0.16 22.51 -4.01
N SER A 295 0.39 23.05 -2.80
CA SER A 295 0.03 24.40 -2.37
C SER A 295 1.07 25.47 -2.71
N ARG A 296 2.19 25.11 -3.35
CA ARG A 296 3.31 26.03 -3.69
C ARG A 296 3.88 26.75 -2.46
N CYS A 297 3.91 26.08 -1.32
CA CYS A 297 4.47 26.61 -0.10
C CYS A 297 6.00 26.43 -0.09
N SER A 298 6.72 27.37 -0.72
CA SER A 298 8.18 27.31 -0.91
C SER A 298 8.99 27.26 0.39
N ASN A 299 8.39 27.67 1.52
CA ASN A 299 8.97 27.54 2.86
C ASN A 299 9.46 26.11 3.18
N TYR A 300 8.84 25.09 2.57
CA TYR A 300 9.15 23.69 2.83
C TYR A 300 10.09 23.06 1.80
N TYR A 301 10.54 23.77 0.76
CA TYR A 301 11.37 23.16 -0.29
C TYR A 301 12.72 22.67 0.24
N ASN A 302 13.28 23.32 1.26
CA ASN A 302 14.47 22.81 1.94
C ASN A 302 14.23 21.46 2.64
N GLU A 303 13.05 21.27 3.25
CA GLU A 303 12.70 19.99 3.90
C GLU A 303 12.35 18.92 2.86
N VAL A 304 11.76 19.30 1.72
CA VAL A 304 11.59 18.41 0.55
C VAL A 304 12.95 17.91 0.05
N GLU A 305 13.91 18.80 -0.19
CA GLU A 305 15.25 18.43 -0.63
C GLU A 305 15.96 17.53 0.37
N LYS A 306 15.91 17.87 1.65
CA LYS A 306 16.50 17.06 2.72
C LYS A 306 15.88 15.67 2.76
N THR A 307 14.54 15.58 2.71
CA THR A 307 13.83 14.30 2.71
C THR A 307 14.23 13.45 1.52
N LEU A 308 14.23 14.02 0.31
CA LEU A 308 14.66 13.30 -0.91
C LEU A 308 16.10 12.79 -0.81
N LYS A 309 17.00 13.51 -0.15
CA LYS A 309 18.40 13.06 0.04
C LYS A 309 18.59 12.02 1.16
N GLU A 310 17.63 11.88 2.08
CA GLU A 310 17.75 11.00 3.25
C GLU A 310 17.16 9.60 3.04
N VAL A 311 16.18 9.45 2.13
CA VAL A 311 15.47 8.17 1.92
C VAL A 311 15.48 7.73 0.46
N GLY A 312 15.48 6.42 0.22
CA GLY A 312 15.42 5.81 -1.11
C GLY A 312 14.11 5.08 -1.42
N ARG A 313 13.17 5.02 -0.46
CA ARG A 313 11.90 4.27 -0.62
C ARG A 313 11.04 4.92 -1.70
N MET A 314 10.65 4.16 -2.71
CA MET A 314 9.88 4.66 -3.85
C MET A 314 8.50 5.20 -3.46
N LYS A 315 7.89 4.67 -2.39
CA LYS A 315 6.65 5.21 -1.78
C LYS A 315 6.78 6.71 -1.46
N TYR A 316 7.98 7.19 -1.11
CA TYR A 316 8.23 8.59 -0.77
C TYR A 316 8.76 9.41 -1.94
N LEU A 317 9.68 8.84 -2.72
CA LEU A 317 10.28 9.54 -3.86
C LEU A 317 9.25 9.86 -4.94
N ARG A 318 8.39 8.88 -5.30
CA ARG A 318 7.41 9.01 -6.38
C ARG A 318 6.45 10.19 -6.18
N PRO A 319 5.73 10.35 -5.05
CA PRO A 319 4.81 11.46 -4.87
C PRO A 319 5.52 12.82 -4.83
N LEU A 320 6.68 12.93 -4.17
CA LEU A 320 7.40 14.21 -4.07
C LEU A 320 7.95 14.67 -5.43
N TYR A 321 8.64 13.79 -6.18
CA TYR A 321 9.12 14.16 -7.52
C TYR A 321 7.97 14.44 -8.48
N THR A 322 6.91 13.62 -8.47
CA THR A 322 5.70 13.87 -9.31
C THR A 322 5.09 15.23 -8.98
N GLY A 323 4.92 15.54 -7.70
CA GLY A 323 4.39 16.82 -7.24
C GLY A 323 5.19 18.02 -7.76
N LEU A 324 6.53 17.92 -7.77
CA LEU A 324 7.41 18.99 -8.26
C LEU A 324 7.34 19.20 -9.77
N VAL A 325 7.10 18.16 -10.57
CA VAL A 325 7.17 18.27 -12.05
C VAL A 325 5.82 18.33 -12.75
N GLN A 326 4.73 17.92 -12.11
CA GLN A 326 3.42 17.82 -12.74
C GLN A 326 2.70 19.18 -12.87
N GLY A 327 2.51 19.69 -14.10
CA GLY A 327 1.73 20.90 -14.41
C GLY A 327 2.46 21.91 -15.30
N THR A 328 1.71 22.78 -16.01
CA THR A 328 2.24 23.64 -17.10
C THR A 328 2.80 25.01 -16.69
N GLY A 329 3.10 25.23 -15.41
CA GLY A 329 3.63 26.51 -14.90
C GLY A 329 4.68 26.39 -13.80
N LYS A 330 5.49 25.32 -13.85
CA LYS A 330 6.36 24.84 -12.76
C LYS A 330 7.85 24.85 -13.09
N GLU A 331 8.33 25.81 -13.88
CA GLU A 331 9.70 25.72 -14.39
C GLU A 331 10.75 25.77 -13.27
N GLU A 332 10.55 26.60 -12.24
CA GLU A 332 11.44 26.65 -11.07
C GLU A 332 11.44 25.34 -10.26
N GLU A 333 10.27 24.72 -10.06
CA GLU A 333 10.11 23.44 -9.36
C GLU A 333 10.72 22.29 -10.16
N LYS A 334 10.60 22.31 -11.49
CA LYS A 334 11.25 21.38 -12.42
C LYS A 334 12.76 21.49 -12.37
N ILE A 335 13.31 22.71 -12.36
CA ILE A 335 14.76 22.95 -12.20
C ILE A 335 15.22 22.45 -10.83
N PHE A 336 14.45 22.76 -9.77
CA PHE A 336 14.71 22.27 -8.42
C PHE A 336 14.73 20.74 -8.36
N ALA A 337 13.72 20.06 -8.91
CA ALA A 337 13.64 18.61 -8.95
C ALA A 337 14.83 17.97 -9.67
N LYS A 338 15.22 18.50 -10.84
CA LYS A 338 16.40 18.04 -11.59
C LYS A 338 17.68 18.19 -10.78
N ARG A 339 17.88 19.35 -10.14
CA ARG A 339 19.05 19.59 -9.29
C ARG A 339 19.10 18.59 -8.14
N VAL A 340 18.02 18.47 -7.37
CA VAL A 340 17.96 17.55 -6.22
C VAL A 340 18.19 16.11 -6.67
N PHE A 341 17.59 15.67 -7.77
CA PHE A 341 17.84 14.34 -8.33
C PHE A 341 19.30 14.15 -8.74
N SER A 342 19.93 15.11 -9.41
CA SER A 342 21.34 14.99 -9.81
C SER A 342 22.28 14.84 -8.61
N GLU A 343 21.93 15.45 -7.48
CA GLU A 343 22.72 15.40 -6.25
C GLU A 343 22.45 14.10 -5.45
N ALA A 344 21.22 13.55 -5.49
CA ALA A 344 20.82 12.37 -4.73
C ALA A 344 20.90 11.04 -5.50
N CYS A 345 20.90 11.07 -6.84
CA CYS A 345 20.73 9.89 -7.70
C CYS A 345 21.73 8.77 -7.37
N ALA A 346 23.00 9.10 -7.17
CA ALA A 346 24.05 8.12 -6.84
C ALA A 346 23.82 7.39 -5.49
N CYS A 347 22.97 7.93 -4.61
CA CYS A 347 22.61 7.33 -3.33
C CYS A 347 21.32 6.49 -3.40
N TYR A 348 20.55 6.60 -4.48
CA TYR A 348 19.35 5.79 -4.68
C TYR A 348 19.68 4.40 -5.22
N HIS A 349 18.82 3.44 -4.91
CA HIS A 349 18.82 2.14 -5.58
C HIS A 349 18.50 2.30 -7.08
N PRO A 350 19.10 1.52 -8.01
CA PRO A 350 18.85 1.65 -9.46
C PRO A 350 17.37 1.62 -9.86
N ILE A 351 16.56 0.75 -9.24
CA ILE A 351 15.10 0.72 -9.48
C ILE A 351 14.44 2.06 -9.09
N ALA A 352 14.83 2.64 -7.95
CA ALA A 352 14.32 3.95 -7.53
C ALA A 352 14.78 5.07 -8.48
N GLN A 353 16.00 4.99 -9.02
CA GLN A 353 16.48 5.92 -10.06
C GLN A 353 15.58 5.84 -11.30
N GLY A 354 15.33 4.63 -11.83
CA GLY A 354 14.47 4.41 -13.00
C GLY A 354 13.05 4.95 -12.80
N VAL A 355 12.49 4.80 -11.59
CA VAL A 355 11.19 5.40 -11.26
C VAL A 355 11.22 6.93 -11.36
N VAL A 356 12.24 7.59 -10.81
CA VAL A 356 12.33 9.06 -10.90
C VAL A 356 12.58 9.52 -12.34
N GLU A 357 13.40 8.79 -13.09
CA GLU A 357 13.67 9.07 -14.51
C GLU A 357 12.40 8.95 -15.36
N SER A 358 11.56 7.93 -15.13
CA SER A 358 10.28 7.78 -15.82
C SER A 358 9.31 8.94 -15.53
N ILE A 359 9.29 9.44 -14.29
CA ILE A 359 8.50 10.63 -13.90
C ILE A 359 8.97 11.85 -14.70
N PHE A 360 10.29 12.04 -14.82
CA PHE A 360 10.85 13.15 -15.58
C PHE A 360 10.54 13.02 -17.08
N ALA A 361 10.69 11.83 -17.67
CA ALA A 361 10.37 11.58 -19.07
C ALA A 361 8.90 11.88 -19.42
N LYS A 362 7.99 11.73 -18.46
CA LYS A 362 6.55 11.97 -18.65
C LYS A 362 6.14 13.44 -18.52
N HIS A 363 6.84 14.22 -17.69
CA HIS A 363 6.34 15.53 -17.22
C HIS A 363 7.26 16.72 -17.54
N MET A 364 8.49 16.48 -17.95
CA MET A 364 9.47 17.50 -18.31
C MET A 364 9.56 17.65 -19.82
#